data_AF-A0A952V003-F1
#
_entry.id   AF-A0A952V003-F1
#
_cell.length_a   1.000
_cell.length_b   1.000
_cell.length_c   1.000
_cell.angle_alpha   90.00
_cell.angle_beta   90.00
_cell.angle_gamma   90.00
#
_symmetry.space_group_name_H-M   'P 1'
#
loop_
_entity.id
_entity.type
_entity.pdbx_description
1 polymer ?
#
loop_
_entity_poly.entity_id
_entity_poly.type
_entity_poly.pdbx_seq_one_letter_code
_entity_poly.pdbx_strand_id
1 'polypeptide(L)'
;MTRLTVFAFAFAFIAGCDTGESTDEPPPAPPTPDTSCNTDGDCEVKDVGNCCGYYPACVNKAAVTDPDAVKARCAKEGTGSVCGYPDIERCACKDNRCERAQ
;
A
#
# COMPACT_ATOMS: atom_id res chain seq x y z
N MET A 1 69.02 31.49 -3.94
CA MET A 1 68.64 30.75 -2.71
C MET A 1 67.28 31.31 -2.33
N THR A 2 66.11 30.70 -2.52
CA THR A 2 65.70 29.30 -2.62
C THR A 2 64.35 29.26 -3.36
N ARG A 3 64.18 28.26 -4.24
CA ARG A 3 62.95 27.90 -4.93
C ARG A 3 61.92 27.37 -3.93
N LEU A 4 60.61 27.60 -4.12
CA LEU A 4 59.64 26.50 -4.19
C LEU A 4 58.26 26.97 -4.69
N THR A 5 57.70 26.10 -5.49
CA THR A 5 56.48 26.18 -6.29
C THR A 5 55.37 25.37 -5.57
N VAL A 6 54.11 25.52 -6.02
CA VAL A 6 52.96 24.58 -5.83
C VAL A 6 52.37 24.56 -4.38
N PHE A 7 51.06 24.62 -4.08
CA PHE A 7 49.91 23.92 -4.62
C PHE A 7 48.59 24.67 -4.35
N ALA A 8 47.72 24.60 -5.35
CA ALA A 8 46.31 24.89 -5.27
C ALA A 8 45.53 23.73 -4.61
N PHE A 9 44.29 24.03 -4.20
CA PHE A 9 43.22 23.13 -3.74
C PHE A 9 43.40 22.45 -2.37
N ALA A 10 42.47 22.72 -1.44
CA ALA A 10 41.55 21.69 -0.97
C ALA A 10 40.47 22.25 0.00
N PHE A 11 39.21 22.06 -0.39
CA PHE A 11 38.06 21.57 0.40
C PHE A 11 37.90 22.08 1.86
N ALA A 12 36.95 22.98 2.13
CA ALA A 12 35.49 22.77 2.23
C ALA A 12 35.02 22.14 3.55
N PHE A 13 34.19 22.93 4.25
CA PHE A 13 33.04 22.58 5.11
C PHE A 13 32.95 21.17 5.69
N ILE A 14 32.97 21.03 7.02
CA ILE A 14 32.06 20.10 7.70
C ILE A 14 32.09 20.28 9.23
N ALA A 15 30.93 20.63 9.81
CA ALA A 15 30.39 20.09 11.06
C ALA A 15 29.12 20.86 11.47
N GLY A 16 28.06 20.75 10.67
CA GLY A 16 26.71 20.96 11.16
C GLY A 16 26.20 19.63 11.71
N CYS A 17 25.85 19.58 13.00
CA CYS A 17 25.01 18.52 13.53
C CYS A 17 23.57 18.82 13.07
N ASP A 18 23.23 18.42 11.85
CA ASP A 18 21.83 18.30 11.46
C ASP A 18 21.27 17.09 12.20
N THR A 19 20.49 17.37 13.24
CA THR A 19 19.49 16.44 13.77
C THR A 19 18.47 16.23 12.65
N GLY A 20 18.77 15.32 11.73
CA GLY A 20 17.82 14.80 10.78
C GLY A 20 16.72 14.11 11.58
N GLU A 21 15.60 14.82 11.77
CA GLU A 21 14.35 14.24 12.23
C GLU A 21 13.88 13.30 11.12
N SER A 22 14.35 12.05 11.22
CA SER A 22 13.78 10.94 10.47
C SER A 22 12.38 10.75 11.05
N THR A 23 11.38 11.38 10.43
CA THR A 23 9.98 11.04 10.69
C THR A 23 9.80 9.62 10.20
N ASP A 24 10.04 8.67 11.12
CA ASP A 24 9.72 7.24 11.03
C ASP A 24 8.19 7.07 11.11
N GLU A 25 7.46 7.87 10.33
CA GLU A 25 6.02 7.78 10.28
C GLU A 25 5.69 6.58 9.40
N PRO A 26 5.00 5.55 9.92
CA PRO A 26 4.66 4.40 9.12
C PRO A 26 3.83 4.86 7.92
N PRO A 27 4.06 4.26 6.73
CA PRO A 27 3.30 4.62 5.54
C PRO A 27 1.80 4.46 5.82
N PRO A 28 0.95 5.28 5.18
CA PRO A 28 -0.48 5.25 5.40
C PRO A 28 -1.04 3.83 5.15
N ALA A 29 -1.96 3.41 6.02
CA ALA A 29 -2.64 2.14 5.85
C ALA A 29 -3.41 2.13 4.52
N PRO A 30 -3.46 0.98 3.82
CA PRO A 30 -4.26 0.85 2.62
C PRO A 30 -5.73 1.15 2.93
N PRO A 31 -6.46 1.78 2.01
CA PRO A 31 -7.85 2.16 2.23
C PRO A 31 -8.72 0.92 2.44
N THR A 32 -9.63 1.01 3.41
CA THR A 32 -10.70 0.01 3.53
C THR A 32 -11.65 0.16 2.34
N PRO A 33 -11.89 -0.89 1.55
CA PRO A 33 -12.78 -0.81 0.40
C PRO A 33 -14.21 -0.44 0.82
N ASP A 34 -14.83 0.46 0.06
CA ASP A 34 -16.25 0.77 0.24
C ASP A 34 -17.10 -0.44 -0.17
N THR A 35 -18.05 -0.78 0.71
CA THR A 35 -19.00 -1.88 0.50
C THR A 35 -20.44 -1.38 0.43
N SER A 36 -20.68 -0.08 0.47
CA SER A 36 -22.02 0.49 0.37
C SER A 36 -22.64 0.25 -1.01
N CYS A 37 -23.96 0.08 -1.07
CA CYS A 37 -24.69 -0.09 -2.33
C CYS A 37 -26.16 0.28 -2.17
N ASN A 38 -26.82 0.59 -3.29
CA ASN A 38 -28.28 0.71 -3.35
C ASN A 38 -28.91 -0.42 -4.17
N THR A 39 -28.18 -0.92 -5.17
CA THR A 39 -28.64 -1.98 -6.07
C THR A 39 -27.51 -2.98 -6.35
N ASP A 40 -27.86 -4.18 -6.83
CA ASP A 40 -26.88 -5.19 -7.21
C ASP A 40 -25.85 -4.67 -8.24
N GLY A 41 -26.28 -3.78 -9.14
CA GLY A 41 -25.43 -3.16 -10.16
C GLY A 41 -24.42 -2.12 -9.63
N ASP A 42 -24.42 -1.86 -8.32
CA ASP A 42 -23.39 -1.06 -7.66
C ASP A 42 -22.21 -1.92 -7.17
N CYS A 43 -22.39 -3.25 -7.13
CA CYS A 43 -21.41 -4.17 -6.59
C CYS A 43 -20.62 -4.87 -7.70
N GLU A 44 -19.31 -4.99 -7.52
CA GLU A 44 -18.45 -5.79 -8.39
C GLU A 44 -17.42 -6.57 -7.58
N VAL A 45 -16.91 -7.64 -8.19
CA VAL A 45 -15.79 -8.40 -7.64
C VAL A 45 -14.51 -7.63 -7.94
N LYS A 46 -13.82 -7.16 -6.89
CA LYS A 46 -12.47 -6.59 -7.01
C LYS A 46 -11.48 -7.39 -6.20
N ASP A 47 -10.21 -7.31 -6.61
CA ASP A 47 -9.11 -7.64 -5.71
C ASP A 47 -8.94 -6.53 -4.70
N VAL A 48 -9.16 -6.84 -3.42
CA VAL A 48 -8.93 -5.92 -2.32
C VAL A 48 -7.59 -6.18 -1.61
N GLY A 49 -6.93 -7.29 -1.94
CA GLY A 49 -5.68 -7.74 -1.35
C GLY A 49 -5.80 -8.18 0.12
N ASN A 50 -4.97 -9.13 0.50
CA ASN A 50 -4.65 -9.41 1.91
C ASN A 50 -3.22 -9.98 2.02
N CYS A 51 -2.79 -10.32 3.23
CA CYS A 51 -1.43 -10.87 3.44
C CYS A 51 -1.21 -12.27 2.84
N CYS A 52 -2.24 -12.94 2.34
CA CYS A 52 -2.13 -14.16 1.57
C CYS A 52 -2.08 -13.96 0.03
N GLY A 53 -2.11 -12.72 -0.46
CA GLY A 53 -2.10 -12.40 -1.88
C GLY A 53 -3.47 -11.98 -2.42
N TYR A 54 -3.84 -12.50 -3.59
CA TYR A 54 -5.09 -12.18 -4.29
C TYR A 54 -6.28 -12.47 -3.38
N TYR A 55 -7.15 -11.48 -3.20
CA TYR A 55 -8.32 -11.61 -2.34
C TYR A 55 -9.55 -10.98 -3.01
N PRO A 56 -10.34 -11.79 -3.74
CA PRO A 56 -11.55 -11.30 -4.39
C PRO A 56 -12.62 -11.02 -3.35
N ALA A 57 -13.24 -9.84 -3.44
CA ALA A 57 -14.35 -9.43 -2.59
C ALA A 57 -15.41 -8.64 -3.37
N CYS A 58 -16.67 -8.75 -2.94
CA CYS A 58 -17.74 -7.89 -3.41
C CYS A 58 -17.63 -6.53 -2.74
N VAL A 59 -17.41 -5.50 -3.53
CA VAL A 59 -17.26 -4.12 -3.08
C VAL A 59 -18.03 -3.21 -4.03
N ASN A 60 -18.21 -1.95 -3.64
CA ASN A 60 -18.78 -0.97 -4.55
C ASN A 60 -17.86 -0.83 -5.80
N LYS A 61 -18.44 -0.73 -6.98
CA LYS A 61 -17.70 -0.48 -8.23
C LYS A 61 -16.88 0.81 -8.23
N ALA A 62 -17.22 1.78 -7.40
CA ALA A 62 -16.44 2.99 -7.17
C ALA A 62 -15.38 2.84 -6.06
N ALA A 63 -15.37 1.72 -5.31
CA ALA A 63 -14.39 1.50 -4.25
C ALA A 63 -12.96 1.53 -4.78
N VAL A 64 -12.09 2.29 -4.12
CA VAL A 64 -10.66 2.26 -4.42
C VAL A 64 -10.04 1.07 -3.69
N THR A 65 -9.32 0.23 -4.43
CA THR A 65 -8.56 -0.89 -3.87
C THR A 65 -7.08 -0.74 -4.23
N ASP A 66 -6.21 -1.18 -3.34
CA ASP A 66 -4.75 -1.17 -3.55
C ASP A 66 -4.12 -2.46 -3.00
N PRO A 67 -4.28 -3.58 -3.72
CA PRO A 67 -3.75 -4.87 -3.29
C PRO A 67 -2.21 -4.87 -3.20
N ASP A 68 -1.52 -3.99 -3.92
CA ASP A 68 -0.07 -3.88 -3.87
C ASP A 68 0.41 -3.13 -2.62
N ALA A 69 -0.29 -2.08 -2.18
CA ALA A 69 -0.02 -1.47 -0.89
C ALA A 69 -0.28 -2.44 0.28
N VAL A 70 -1.35 -3.25 0.19
CA VAL A 70 -1.61 -4.31 1.17
C VAL A 70 -0.46 -5.32 1.19
N LYS A 71 -0.04 -5.80 0.03
CA LYS A 71 1.10 -6.73 -0.13
C LYS A 71 2.40 -6.14 0.44
N ALA A 72 2.69 -4.87 0.15
CA ALA A 72 3.87 -4.19 0.64
C ALA A 72 3.85 -4.05 2.18
N ARG A 73 2.70 -3.76 2.78
CA ARG A 73 2.54 -3.72 4.25
C ARG A 73 2.81 -5.11 4.85
N CYS A 74 2.17 -6.14 4.32
CA CYS A 74 2.33 -7.52 4.79
C CYS A 74 3.82 -7.97 4.73
N ALA A 75 4.53 -7.63 3.64
CA ALA A 75 5.97 -7.88 3.53
C ALA A 75 6.80 -7.15 4.61
N LYS A 76 6.46 -5.89 4.94
CA LYS A 76 7.12 -5.12 6.01
C LYS A 76 6.86 -5.71 7.39
N GLU A 77 5.65 -6.18 7.64
CA GLU A 77 5.26 -6.80 8.91
C GLU A 77 5.78 -8.23 9.06
N GLY A 78 6.39 -8.80 8.01
CA GLY A 78 6.78 -10.21 7.99
C GLY A 78 5.58 -11.15 8.03
N THR A 79 4.38 -10.64 7.72
CA THR A 79 3.13 -11.38 7.68
C THR A 79 2.85 -11.75 6.23
N GLY A 80 2.77 -13.04 5.93
CA GLY A 80 2.54 -13.46 4.55
C GLY A 80 2.37 -14.97 4.43
N SER A 81 1.38 -15.40 3.65
CA SER A 81 1.19 -16.82 3.34
C SER A 81 0.56 -16.98 1.96
N VAL A 82 0.16 -18.20 1.62
CA VAL A 82 -0.65 -18.49 0.42
C VAL A 82 -1.97 -19.07 0.90
N CYS A 83 -3.07 -18.47 0.46
CA CYS A 83 -4.42 -18.89 0.84
C CYS A 83 -5.22 -19.23 -0.42
N GLY A 84 -6.04 -20.28 -0.36
CA GLY A 84 -6.97 -20.62 -1.42
C GLY A 84 -8.31 -19.92 -1.17
N TYR A 85 -8.74 -19.07 -2.08
CA TYR A 85 -10.05 -18.42 -2.01
C TYR A 85 -10.98 -19.02 -3.07
N PRO A 86 -12.26 -19.23 -2.74
CA PRO A 86 -13.24 -19.61 -3.74
C PRO A 86 -13.48 -18.45 -4.71
N ASP A 87 -13.75 -18.80 -5.97
CA ASP A 87 -14.23 -17.84 -6.95
C ASP A 87 -15.58 -17.27 -6.52
N ILE A 88 -15.79 -15.98 -6.77
CA ILE A 88 -17.07 -15.30 -6.52
C ILE A 88 -17.79 -15.20 -7.85
N GLU A 89 -18.88 -15.96 -8.00
CA GLU A 89 -19.66 -15.95 -9.24
C GLU A 89 -20.42 -14.63 -9.46
N ARG A 90 -20.96 -14.04 -8.38
CA ARG A 90 -21.69 -12.78 -8.42
C ARG A 90 -21.74 -12.06 -7.08
N CYS A 91 -22.03 -10.77 -7.16
CA CYS A 91 -22.29 -9.91 -6.01
C CYS A 91 -23.75 -9.46 -5.98
N ALA A 92 -24.27 -9.22 -4.79
CA ALA A 92 -25.60 -8.65 -4.58
C ALA A 92 -25.54 -7.56 -3.50
N CYS A 93 -26.45 -6.60 -3.60
CA CYS A 93 -26.65 -5.59 -2.57
C CYS A 93 -27.64 -6.12 -1.54
N LYS A 94 -27.15 -6.45 -0.35
CA LYS A 94 -27.94 -6.94 0.78
C LYS A 94 -27.76 -6.00 1.96
N ASP A 95 -28.85 -5.51 2.52
CA ASP A 95 -28.82 -4.58 3.67
C ASP A 95 -27.93 -3.34 3.44
N ASN A 96 -27.98 -2.79 2.22
CA ASN A 96 -27.13 -1.67 1.75
C ASN A 96 -25.62 -1.98 1.75
N ARG A 97 -25.28 -3.27 1.64
CA ARG A 97 -23.91 -3.78 1.63
C ARG A 97 -23.68 -4.76 0.49
N CYS A 98 -22.56 -4.61 -0.23
CA CYS A 98 -22.13 -5.55 -1.24
C CYS A 98 -21.69 -6.85 -0.59
N GLU A 99 -22.40 -7.93 -0.90
CA GLU A 99 -22.18 -9.25 -0.35
C GLU A 99 -22.09 -10.28 -1.47
N ARG A 100 -21.41 -11.41 -1.19
CA ARG A 100 -21.36 -12.53 -2.13
C ARG A 100 -22.76 -13.13 -2.30
N ALA A 101 -23.10 -13.50 -3.54
CA ALA A 101 -24.31 -14.25 -3.83
C ALA A 101 -23.94 -15.56 -4.55
N GLN A 102 -24.43 -16.68 -4.01
CA GLN A 102 -24.14 -18.06 -4.40
C GLN A 102 -25.21 -18.61 -5.31
#